data_AF-A0A9J7XB16-F1
#
_entry.id   AF-A0A9J7XB16-F1
#
_cell.length_a   1.000
_cell.length_b   1.000
_cell.length_c   1.000
_cell.angle_alpha   90.00
_cell.angle_beta   90.00
_cell.angle_gamma   90.00
#
_symmetry.space_group_name_H-M   'P 1'
#
loop_
_entity.id
_entity.type
_entity.pdbx_description
1 polymer ?
#
loop_
_entity_poly.entity_id
_entity_poly.type
_entity_poly.pdbx_seq_one_letter_code
_entity_poly.pdbx_strand_id
1 'polypeptide(L)'
;MQSFLYVSDPVDSPILNWNVTRMSVNACIVNISSSGHDRTIKEIHHNNNCSQEEVTSFGIQTLALYCFENIVVCNYSNPVSWKNDTIEIHQLCPPHEKNLKENNDPFPLHWLLVIAGVSVLVFTAVPVICCSYKKS
;
A
#
# COMPACT_ATOMS: atom_id res chain seq x y z
N MET A 1 -51.14 10.85 31.02
CA MET A 1 -49.93 11.04 30.20
C MET A 1 -49.66 9.71 29.51
N GLN A 2 -49.82 9.65 28.19
CA GLN A 2 -49.49 8.44 27.42
C GLN A 2 -47.99 8.50 27.10
N SER A 3 -47.20 7.63 27.71
CA SER A 3 -45.79 7.46 27.36
C SER A 3 -45.72 6.72 26.03
N PHE A 4 -45.37 7.39 24.94
CA PHE A 4 -44.98 6.71 23.71
C PHE A 4 -43.56 6.17 23.91
N LEU A 5 -43.41 4.86 24.06
CA LEU A 5 -42.11 4.21 23.92
C LEU A 5 -41.79 4.17 22.42
N TYR A 6 -40.83 4.99 21.99
CA TYR A 6 -40.32 4.95 20.62
C TYR A 6 -39.43 3.70 20.49
N VAL A 7 -39.98 2.64 19.93
CA VAL A 7 -39.23 1.43 19.57
C VAL A 7 -38.58 1.71 18.22
N SER A 8 -37.25 1.68 18.18
CA SER A 8 -36.50 1.73 16.92
C SER A 8 -36.27 0.32 16.41
N ASP A 9 -36.57 0.09 15.13
CA ASP A 9 -36.27 -1.17 14.50
C ASP A 9 -34.75 -1.39 14.38
N PRO A 10 -34.29 -2.65 14.31
CA PRO A 10 -32.90 -2.94 14.00
C PRO A 10 -32.46 -2.32 12.68
N VAL A 11 -31.19 -1.90 12.59
CA VAL A 11 -30.63 -1.33 11.37
C VAL A 11 -30.45 -2.38 10.28
N ASP A 12 -30.61 -1.97 9.02
CA ASP A 12 -30.19 -2.75 7.86
C ASP A 12 -28.66 -2.80 7.74
N SER A 13 -28.15 -3.78 7.00
CA SER A 13 -26.71 -3.84 6.72
C SER A 13 -26.31 -2.63 5.86
N PRO A 14 -25.24 -1.91 6.21
CA PRO A 14 -24.73 -0.89 5.31
C PRO A 14 -24.15 -1.51 4.04
N ILE A 15 -24.03 -0.70 2.99
CA ILE A 15 -23.48 -1.11 1.70
C ILE A 15 -22.14 -0.42 1.52
N LEU A 16 -21.06 -1.19 1.46
CA LEU A 16 -19.73 -0.70 1.15
C LEU A 16 -19.42 -0.92 -0.34
N ASN A 17 -19.23 0.17 -1.07
CA ASN A 17 -18.80 0.14 -2.46
C ASN A 17 -17.42 0.76 -2.61
N TRP A 18 -16.68 0.30 -3.60
CA TRP A 18 -15.33 0.79 -3.87
C TRP A 18 -15.03 0.84 -5.38
N ASN A 19 -14.15 1.75 -5.76
CA ASN A 19 -13.60 1.83 -7.12
C ASN A 19 -12.09 2.13 -7.05
N VAL A 20 -11.29 1.35 -7.77
CA VAL A 20 -9.84 1.51 -7.80
C VAL A 20 -9.40 2.08 -9.14
N THR A 21 -8.64 3.17 -9.09
CA THR A 21 -7.92 3.72 -10.25
C THR A 21 -6.43 3.43 -10.08
N ARG A 22 -5.87 2.52 -10.88
CA ARG A 22 -4.43 2.20 -10.87
C ARG A 22 -3.67 3.21 -11.71
N MET A 23 -2.74 3.93 -11.09
CA MET A 23 -1.90 4.93 -11.77
C MET A 23 -0.53 4.35 -12.17
N SER A 24 0.02 3.47 -11.35
CA SER A 24 1.26 2.74 -11.63
C SER A 24 1.28 1.42 -10.86
N VAL A 25 2.40 0.68 -10.92
CA VAL A 25 2.60 -0.55 -10.13
C VAL A 25 2.54 -0.27 -8.61
N ASN A 26 2.94 0.94 -8.18
CA ASN A 26 3.08 1.29 -6.76
C ASN A 26 2.12 2.39 -6.32
N ALA A 27 1.21 2.82 -7.20
CA ALA A 27 0.31 3.92 -6.91
C ALA A 27 -1.10 3.64 -7.45
N CYS A 28 -2.07 3.79 -6.57
CA CYS A 28 -3.49 3.72 -6.87
C CYS A 28 -4.24 4.84 -6.14
N ILE A 29 -5.47 5.07 -6.58
CA ILE A 29 -6.46 5.86 -5.85
C ILE A 29 -7.64 4.94 -5.61
N VAL A 30 -8.09 4.82 -4.36
CA VAL A 30 -9.26 4.02 -3.98
C VAL A 30 -10.37 4.96 -3.55
N ASN A 31 -11.44 5.01 -4.32
CA ASN A 31 -12.66 5.71 -3.94
C ASN A 31 -13.55 4.74 -3.18
N ILE A 32 -13.81 5.03 -1.91
CA ILE A 32 -14.73 4.27 -1.06
C ILE A 32 -16.03 5.05 -0.94
N SER A 33 -17.15 4.34 -0.92
CA SER A 33 -18.43 4.89 -0.51
C SER A 33 -19.16 3.93 0.42
N SER A 34 -19.63 4.47 1.54
CA SER A 34 -20.35 3.74 2.59
C SER A 34 -21.76 4.29 2.63
N SER A 35 -22.76 3.44 2.40
CA SER A 35 -24.16 3.84 2.39
C SER A 35 -24.97 3.14 3.48
N GLY A 36 -25.80 3.89 4.19
CA GLY A 36 -26.71 3.38 5.21
C GLY A 36 -28.04 4.12 5.13
N HIS A 37 -29.13 3.37 4.88
CA HIS A 37 -30.45 3.92 4.61
C HIS A 37 -30.38 5.01 3.50
N ASP A 38 -30.71 6.26 3.82
CA ASP A 38 -30.74 7.38 2.87
C ASP A 38 -29.42 8.18 2.81
N ARG A 39 -28.32 7.69 3.41
CA ARG A 39 -27.06 8.43 3.51
C ARG A 39 -25.91 7.71 2.85
N THR A 40 -24.94 8.49 2.41
CA THR A 40 -23.70 7.99 1.82
C THR A 40 -22.54 8.88 2.23
N ILE A 41 -21.49 8.27 2.78
CA ILE A 41 -20.19 8.87 3.05
C ILE A 41 -19.24 8.44 1.93
N LYS A 42 -18.34 9.32 1.48
CA LYS A 42 -17.40 9.02 0.40
C LYS A 42 -16.01 9.48 0.81
N GLU A 43 -15.05 8.59 0.66
CA GLU A 43 -13.67 8.87 1.01
C GLU A 43 -12.74 8.44 -0.13
N ILE A 44 -11.61 9.13 -0.24
CA ILE A 44 -10.58 8.86 -1.24
C ILE A 44 -9.29 8.50 -0.51
N HIS A 45 -8.81 7.28 -0.71
CA HIS A 45 -7.53 6.84 -0.20
C HIS A 45 -6.48 6.81 -1.30
N HIS A 46 -5.27 7.24 -0.96
CA HIS A 46 -4.12 7.19 -1.84
C HIS A 46 -3.25 5.99 -1.48
N ASN A 47 -2.92 5.19 -2.51
CA ASN A 47 -2.19 3.94 -2.36
C ASN A 47 -2.91 2.97 -1.39
N ASN A 48 -2.16 2.29 -0.54
CA ASN A 48 -2.65 1.38 0.47
C ASN A 48 -2.81 2.04 1.85
N ASN A 49 -2.72 3.38 1.92
CA ASN A 49 -2.83 4.09 3.19
C ASN A 49 -4.29 4.42 3.48
N CYS A 50 -4.74 4.09 4.68
CA CYS A 50 -6.04 4.50 5.18
C CYS A 50 -5.89 5.02 6.62
N SER A 51 -6.33 6.26 6.87
CA SER A 51 -6.11 6.93 8.15
C SER A 51 -7.23 7.85 8.59
N GLN A 52 -8.27 8.03 7.79
CA GLN A 52 -9.31 9.03 8.05
C GLN A 52 -10.60 8.36 8.52
N GLU A 53 -11.27 9.06 9.42
CA GLU A 53 -12.55 8.69 10.02
C GLU A 53 -13.55 9.78 9.63
N GLU A 54 -14.63 9.38 8.97
CA GLU A 54 -15.76 10.23 8.63
C GLU A 54 -17.02 9.67 9.27
N VAL A 55 -17.65 10.48 10.14
CA VAL A 55 -18.85 10.10 10.88
C VAL A 55 -19.96 11.09 10.59
N THR A 56 -21.14 10.57 10.24
CA THR A 56 -22.36 11.35 10.04
C THR A 56 -23.48 10.80 10.92
N SER A 57 -23.98 11.63 11.85
CA SER A 57 -25.08 11.29 12.76
C SER A 57 -26.33 12.10 12.42
N PHE A 58 -27.51 11.49 12.61
CA PHE A 58 -28.79 12.17 12.46
C PHE A 58 -29.88 11.50 13.30
N GLY A 59 -30.49 12.30 14.17
CA GLY A 59 -31.40 11.77 15.18
C GLY A 59 -30.66 10.73 16.01
N ILE A 60 -31.16 9.50 15.99
CA ILE A 60 -30.61 8.36 16.74
C ILE A 60 -29.69 7.46 15.90
N GLN A 61 -29.56 7.71 14.60
CA GLN A 61 -28.78 6.84 13.71
C GLN A 61 -27.43 7.45 13.38
N THR A 62 -26.39 6.61 13.34
CA THR A 62 -25.02 7.01 13.02
C THR A 62 -24.46 6.12 11.92
N LEU A 63 -23.94 6.75 10.87
CA LEU A 63 -23.15 6.11 9.81
C LEU A 63 -21.70 6.56 9.99
N ALA A 64 -20.78 5.61 10.12
CA ALA A 64 -19.36 5.86 10.30
C ALA A 64 -18.57 5.09 9.25
N LEU A 65 -17.61 5.76 8.62
CA LEU A 65 -16.60 5.18 7.76
C LEU A 65 -15.25 5.47 8.41
N TYR A 66 -14.49 4.44 8.74
CA TYR A 66 -13.18 4.60 9.39
C TYR A 66 -12.25 3.47 9.01
N CYS A 67 -10.98 3.62 9.38
CA CYS A 67 -9.98 2.59 9.19
C CYS A 67 -9.38 2.07 10.48
N PHE A 68 -9.23 0.74 10.51
CA PHE A 68 -8.59 0.01 11.60
C PHE A 68 -7.61 -0.99 10.99
N GLU A 69 -6.30 -0.82 11.27
CA GLU A 69 -5.24 -1.76 10.83
C GLU A 69 -5.28 -2.13 9.32
N ASN A 70 -5.56 -1.15 8.44
CA ASN A 70 -5.73 -1.28 6.98
C ASN A 70 -7.06 -1.90 6.51
N ILE A 71 -8.00 -2.11 7.43
CA ILE A 71 -9.37 -2.52 7.14
C ILE A 71 -10.23 -1.27 7.13
N VAL A 72 -10.86 -1.00 5.99
CA VAL A 72 -11.90 0.02 5.87
C VAL A 72 -13.18 -0.57 6.45
N VAL A 73 -13.75 0.12 7.42
CA VAL A 73 -14.96 -0.30 8.13
C VAL A 73 -16.05 0.72 7.89
N CYS A 74 -17.16 0.24 7.33
CA CYS A 74 -18.42 0.96 7.29
C CYS A 74 -19.32 0.44 8.40
N ASN A 75 -19.70 1.29 9.35
CA ASN A 75 -20.60 0.96 10.43
C ASN A 75 -21.87 1.79 10.34
N TYR A 76 -23.01 1.13 10.43
CA TYR A 76 -24.30 1.78 10.58
C TYR A 76 -24.96 1.30 11.86
N SER A 77 -25.37 2.24 12.71
CA SER A 77 -25.85 1.95 14.05
C SER A 77 -26.99 2.85 14.49
N ASN A 78 -27.77 2.35 15.44
CA ASN A 78 -28.74 3.09 16.23
C ASN A 78 -28.65 2.60 17.71
N PRO A 79 -29.46 3.12 18.65
CA PRO A 79 -29.37 2.71 20.05
C PRO A 79 -29.72 1.25 20.32
N VAL A 80 -30.34 0.57 19.37
CA VAL A 80 -30.85 -0.81 19.50
C VAL A 80 -29.89 -1.83 18.88
N SER A 81 -29.23 -1.47 17.78
CA SER A 81 -28.42 -2.41 16.99
C SER A 81 -27.38 -1.69 16.16
N TRP A 82 -26.38 -2.44 15.72
CA TRP A 82 -25.37 -1.99 14.78
C TRP A 82 -25.01 -3.12 13.81
N LYS A 83 -24.64 -2.74 12.59
CA LYS A 83 -24.11 -3.64 11.57
C LYS A 83 -22.94 -2.97 10.88
N ASN A 84 -22.03 -3.77 10.34
CA ASN A 84 -20.90 -3.28 9.58
C ASN A 84 -20.67 -4.07 8.31
N ASP A 85 -19.96 -3.43 7.40
CA ASP A 85 -19.37 -4.02 6.20
C ASP A 85 -17.91 -3.56 6.11
N THR A 86 -17.03 -4.40 5.58
CA THR A 86 -15.58 -4.18 5.68
C THR A 86 -14.85 -4.61 4.42
N ILE A 87 -13.77 -3.89 4.08
CA ILE A 87 -12.86 -4.28 3.00
C ILE A 87 -11.41 -4.01 3.39
N GLU A 88 -10.52 -4.94 3.11
CA GLU A 88 -9.08 -4.74 3.29
C GLU A 88 -8.50 -3.88 2.16
N ILE A 89 -7.90 -2.74 2.50
CA ILE A 89 -7.37 -1.81 1.49
C ILE A 89 -6.25 -2.46 0.65
N HIS A 90 -5.52 -3.42 1.21
CA HIS A 90 -4.47 -4.18 0.54
C HIS A 90 -4.99 -5.11 -0.55
N GLN A 91 -6.24 -5.57 -0.45
CA GLN A 91 -6.87 -6.36 -1.50
C GLN A 91 -7.24 -5.48 -2.71
N LEU A 92 -7.58 -4.22 -2.45
CA LEU A 92 -7.92 -3.23 -3.48
C LEU A 92 -6.68 -2.63 -4.12
N CYS A 93 -5.66 -2.34 -3.31
CA CYS A 93 -4.41 -1.75 -3.71
C CYS A 93 -3.24 -2.45 -3.01
N PRO A 94 -2.67 -3.49 -3.63
CA PRO A 94 -1.59 -4.25 -3.05
C PRO A 94 -0.37 -3.35 -2.81
N PRO A 95 0.28 -3.42 -1.63
CA PRO A 95 1.57 -2.80 -1.45
C PRO A 95 2.55 -3.40 -2.45
N HIS A 96 3.45 -2.56 -2.98
CA HIS A 96 4.55 -3.08 -3.78
C HIS A 96 5.42 -3.95 -2.89
N GLU A 97 5.35 -5.27 -3.10
CA GLU A 97 6.30 -6.21 -2.56
C GLU A 97 7.66 -5.78 -3.09
N LYS A 98 8.48 -5.14 -2.24
CA LYS A 98 9.89 -5.00 -2.54
C LYS A 98 10.36 -6.43 -2.70
N ASN A 99 10.49 -6.88 -3.94
CA ASN A 99 11.36 -8.00 -4.25
C ASN A 99 12.72 -7.53 -3.74
N LEU A 100 12.99 -7.84 -2.47
CA LEU A 100 14.35 -7.95 -1.96
C LEU A 100 14.91 -9.23 -2.60
N LYS A 101 14.97 -9.24 -3.94
CA LYS A 101 16.14 -9.78 -4.59
C LYS A 101 17.23 -8.83 -4.18
N GLU A 102 17.71 -9.04 -2.95
CA GLU A 102 19.06 -8.77 -2.58
C GLU A 102 19.87 -9.49 -3.66
N ASN A 103 20.17 -8.77 -4.74
CA ASN A 103 21.21 -9.15 -5.68
C ASN A 103 22.50 -8.99 -4.88
N ASN A 104 22.71 -9.87 -3.91
CA ASN A 104 24.00 -10.45 -3.62
C ASN A 104 24.36 -11.29 -4.85
N ASP A 105 24.48 -10.65 -6.02
CA ASP A 105 25.43 -11.12 -6.99
C ASP A 105 26.77 -10.78 -6.34
N PRO A 106 27.52 -11.76 -5.80
CA PRO A 106 28.87 -11.49 -5.39
C PRO A 106 29.56 -10.89 -6.60
N PHE A 107 29.95 -9.61 -6.51
CA PHE A 107 30.79 -8.93 -7.49
C PHE A 107 31.79 -9.97 -8.02
N PRO A 108 31.85 -10.22 -9.34
CA PRO A 108 32.57 -11.37 -9.86
C PRO A 108 34.05 -11.16 -9.57
N LEU A 109 34.55 -11.76 -8.48
CA LEU A 109 35.96 -11.74 -8.07
C LEU A 109 36.87 -12.16 -9.24
N HIS A 110 36.33 -12.98 -10.15
CA HIS A 110 36.97 -13.36 -11.40
C HIS A 110 37.36 -12.16 -12.27
N TRP A 111 36.53 -11.11 -12.39
CA TRP A 111 36.88 -9.91 -13.13
C TRP A 111 37.97 -9.08 -12.44
N LEU A 112 37.98 -9.03 -11.11
CA LEU A 112 39.08 -8.39 -10.37
C LEU A 112 40.41 -9.11 -10.56
N LEU A 113 40.40 -10.45 -10.58
CA LEU A 113 41.59 -11.26 -10.87
C LEU A 113 42.08 -11.07 -12.30
N VAL A 114 41.17 -10.97 -13.28
CA VAL A 114 41.51 -10.69 -14.69
C VAL A 114 42.14 -9.29 -14.82
N ILE A 115 41.56 -8.26 -14.20
CA ILE A 115 42.10 -6.90 -14.23
C ILE A 115 43.49 -6.84 -13.59
N ALA A 116 43.66 -7.45 -12.41
CA ALA A 116 44.94 -7.50 -11.71
C ALA A 116 46.03 -8.22 -12.53
N GLY A 117 45.70 -9.36 -13.15
CA GLY A 117 46.64 -10.12 -13.98
C GLY A 117 47.10 -9.35 -15.21
N VAL A 118 46.19 -8.67 -15.90
CA VAL A 118 46.51 -7.86 -17.08
C VAL A 118 47.38 -6.65 -16.72
N SER A 119 47.10 -5.97 -15.60
CA SER A 119 47.95 -4.85 -15.14
C SER A 119 49.39 -5.30 -14.87
N VAL A 120 49.59 -6.41 -14.16
CA VAL A 120 50.95 -6.94 -13.86
C VAL A 120 51.73 -7.29 -15.13
N LEU A 121 51.07 -7.88 -16.13
CA LEU A 121 51.71 -8.20 -17.41
C LEU A 121 52.18 -6.95 -18.16
N VAL A 122 51.37 -5.89 -18.18
CA VAL A 122 51.76 -4.62 -18.82
C VAL A 122 52.91 -3.96 -18.06
N PHE A 123 52.86 -3.90 -16.73
CA PHE A 123 53.91 -3.28 -15.92
C PHE A 123 55.24 -4.04 -15.94
N THR A 124 55.24 -5.33 -16.22
CA THR A 124 56.48 -6.13 -16.33
C THR A 124 57.00 -6.17 -17.76
N ALA A 125 56.13 -6.31 -18.76
CA ALA A 125 56.54 -6.39 -20.15
C ALA A 125 57.02 -5.05 -20.71
N VAL A 126 56.35 -3.93 -20.38
CA VAL A 126 56.72 -2.61 -20.93
C VAL A 126 58.14 -2.19 -20.54
N PRO A 127 58.60 -2.31 -19.28
CA PRO A 127 59.97 -2.00 -18.92
C PRO A 127 60.97 -2.96 -19.56
N VAL A 128 60.68 -4.27 -19.63
CA VAL A 128 61.59 -5.26 -20.24
C VAL A 128 61.76 -4.97 -21.73
N ILE A 129 60.66 -4.69 -22.44
CA ILE A 129 60.67 -4.33 -23.85
C ILE A 129 61.40 -3.00 -24.05
N CYS A 130 61.08 -1.95 -23.27
CA CYS A 130 61.77 -0.67 -23.34
C CYS A 130 63.27 -0.77 -23.03
N CYS A 131 63.67 -1.57 -22.04
CA CYS A 131 65.07 -1.82 -21.71
C CYS A 131 65.80 -2.59 -22.83
N SER A 132 65.11 -3.49 -23.53
CA SER A 132 65.64 -4.22 -24.68
C SER A 132 65.87 -3.29 -25.88
N TYR A 133 64.93 -2.39 -26.16
CA TYR A 133 65.05 -1.40 -27.24
C TYR A 133 66.14 -0.35 -26.97
N LYS A 134 66.40 0.03 -25.72
CA LYS A 134 67.47 0.99 -25.39
C LYS A 134 68.88 0.40 -25.49
N LYS A 135 69.01 -0.92 -25.62
CA LYS A 135 70.30 -1.64 -25.64
C LYS A 135 70.74 -2.08 -27.05
N SER A 136 69.93 -1.83 -28.08
CA SER A 136 70.26 -2.08 -29.49
C SER A 136 70.69 -0.81 -30.22
#